data_AF-A0A1Y6KKN0-F1
#
_entry.id   AF-A0A1Y6KKN0-F1
#
_cell.length_a   1.000
_cell.length_b   1.000
_cell.length_c   1.000
_cell.angle_alpha   90.00
_cell.angle_beta   90.00
_cell.angle_gamma   90.00
#
_symmetry.space_group_name_H-M   'P 1'
#
loop_
_entity.id
_entity.type
_entity.pdbx_description
1 polymer ?
#
loop_
_entity_poly.entity_id
_entity_poly.type
_entity_poly.pdbx_seq_one_letter_code
_entity_poly.pdbx_strand_id
1 'polypeptide(L)'
;MVRVRRAAPAVALILSSSLLCACSGGDFGRTRADMRNDDMHKWIGAEATASVGVAPSQFQLTDSERQLRDLAYPLIEPPHSRPAWKAVFGDYQPSASPWRQKVVFDRTAYGRALIDEPHRSHASRYAQLTDDVRDDLTRFEPFFASAIRVIDLDRKRDASMKYMTELSPREKADAVARMQENSLIVQWVQICLEQRVSSYRWALERLVLQAPDGMAAEADRLISELAAQTANPPVAARPYIQRPLTTRG
;
A
#
# COMPACT_ATOMS: atom_id res chain seq x y z
N MET A 1 63.69 29.71 47.35
CA MET A 1 62.35 29.26 47.82
C MET A 1 61.33 30.26 47.32
N VAL A 2 60.37 29.85 46.49
CA VAL A 2 58.95 30.27 46.43
C VAL A 2 58.31 29.56 45.22
N ARG A 3 57.12 29.02 45.44
CA ARG A 3 56.40 28.00 44.67
C ARG A 3 55.98 28.46 43.26
N VAL A 4 56.32 27.68 42.23
CA VAL A 4 55.53 27.61 41.00
C VAL A 4 54.26 26.82 41.30
N ARG A 5 53.11 27.48 41.43
CA ARG A 5 51.82 26.80 41.58
C ARG A 5 51.41 26.23 40.22
N ARG A 6 51.32 24.90 40.17
CA ARG A 6 50.78 24.10 39.07
C ARG A 6 49.29 24.43 38.90
N ALA A 7 48.92 25.12 37.83
CA ALA A 7 47.54 25.32 37.41
C ALA A 7 47.28 24.71 36.02
N ALA A 8 47.89 23.55 35.74
CA ALA A 8 47.91 22.97 34.39
C ALA A 8 47.00 21.74 34.13
N PRO A 9 46.37 21.03 35.10
CA PRO A 9 45.53 19.89 34.71
C PRO A 9 44.03 20.23 34.55
N ALA A 10 43.55 21.34 35.14
CA ALA A 10 42.11 21.63 35.18
C ALA A 10 41.57 22.22 33.87
N VAL A 11 42.35 23.06 33.18
CA VAL A 11 41.91 23.69 31.92
C VAL A 11 41.91 22.69 30.76
N ALA A 12 42.85 21.73 30.75
CA ALA A 12 42.92 20.70 29.72
C ALA A 12 41.73 19.73 29.76
N LEU A 13 41.17 19.44 30.94
CA LEU A 13 40.01 18.55 31.08
C LEU A 13 38.68 19.19 30.64
N ILE A 14 38.55 20.52 30.74
CA ILE A 14 37.32 21.24 30.35
C ILE A 14 37.26 21.44 28.81
N LEU A 15 38.42 21.58 28.16
CA LEU A 15 38.51 21.65 26.70
C LEU A 15 38.33 20.29 26.02
N SER A 16 38.64 19.18 26.70
CA SER A 16 38.41 17.84 26.16
C SER A 16 36.99 17.32 26.41
N SER A 17 36.27 17.80 27.43
CA SER A 17 34.84 17.48 27.62
C SER A 17 33.91 18.27 26.68
N SER A 18 34.30 19.46 26.22
CA SER A 18 33.54 20.23 25.22
C SER A 18 33.66 19.67 23.79
N LEU A 19 34.74 18.95 23.46
CA LEU A 19 34.91 18.27 22.18
C LEU A 19 34.19 16.91 22.10
N LEU A 20 33.85 16.29 23.24
CA LEU A 20 33.08 15.03 23.28
C LEU A 20 31.56 15.25 23.38
N CYS A 21 31.09 16.46 23.69
CA CYS A 21 29.67 16.82 23.68
C CYS A 21 29.16 17.37 22.33
N ALA A 22 30.03 17.52 21.32
CA ALA A 22 29.65 18.07 20.02
C ALA A 22 29.22 17.02 18.97
N CYS A 23 29.24 15.72 19.31
CA CYS A 23 28.77 14.63 18.44
C CYS A 23 27.65 13.78 19.05
N SER A 24 26.95 14.31 20.06
CA SER A 24 25.64 13.77 20.47
C SER A 24 24.57 14.80 20.11
N GLY A 25 24.42 15.02 18.81
CA GLY A 25 23.22 15.65 18.26
C GLY A 25 22.06 14.70 18.51
N GLY A 26 21.39 14.87 19.65
CA GLY A 26 20.12 14.23 19.96
C GLY A 26 19.06 14.66 18.95
N ASP A 27 18.99 13.93 17.84
CA ASP A 27 17.89 13.96 16.86
C ASP A 27 17.19 12.59 16.83
N PHE A 28 17.05 11.96 18.00
CA PHE A 28 16.23 10.77 18.21
C PHE A 28 14.76 11.16 18.42
N GLY A 29 14.19 11.88 17.44
CA GLY A 29 12.81 12.35 17.54
C GLY A 29 12.27 13.07 16.32
N ARG A 30 13.13 13.51 15.40
CA ARG A 30 12.70 13.85 14.04
C ARG A 30 13.26 12.80 13.09
N THR A 31 12.66 11.60 13.13
CA THR A 31 12.48 10.88 11.87
C THR A 31 11.92 11.89 10.88
N ARG A 32 12.75 12.28 9.92
CA ARG A 32 12.47 13.19 8.80
C ARG A 32 10.96 13.34 8.59
N ALA A 33 10.38 14.45 9.07
CA ALA A 33 9.03 14.84 8.67
C ALA A 33 8.92 14.95 7.14
N ASP A 34 10.06 15.08 6.46
CA ASP A 34 10.23 15.11 5.00
C ASP A 34 10.20 13.72 4.32
N MET A 35 10.32 12.61 5.06
CA MET A 35 10.26 11.25 4.47
C MET A 35 8.85 10.64 4.50
N ARG A 36 7.93 11.27 5.24
CA ARG A 36 6.48 11.03 5.20
C ARG A 36 5.83 12.30 4.66
N ASN A 37 5.93 12.51 3.35
CA ASN A 37 5.13 13.54 2.69
C ASN A 37 3.65 13.14 2.83
N ASP A 38 2.78 14.07 3.26
CA ASP A 38 1.33 13.85 3.38
C ASP A 38 0.70 13.33 2.07
N ASP A 39 1.37 13.56 0.94
CA ASP A 39 0.96 13.15 -0.41
C ASP A 39 1.81 12.01 -0.99
N MET A 40 2.46 11.19 -0.15
CA MET A 40 3.33 10.09 -0.61
C MET A 40 2.65 9.24 -1.68
N HIS A 41 1.40 8.80 -1.45
CA HIS A 41 0.64 7.96 -2.38
C HIS A 41 -0.18 8.73 -3.43
N LYS A 42 0.07 10.03 -3.64
CA LYS A 42 -0.65 10.84 -4.65
C LYS A 42 -0.49 10.28 -6.07
N TRP A 43 0.65 9.67 -6.36
CA TRP A 43 0.95 9.09 -7.67
C TRP A 43 -0.07 8.02 -8.11
N ILE A 44 -0.71 7.31 -7.17
CA ILE A 44 -1.64 6.21 -7.48
C ILE A 44 -2.78 6.70 -8.38
N GLY A 45 -3.34 7.87 -8.06
CA GLY A 45 -4.42 8.46 -8.85
C GLY A 45 -3.96 8.94 -10.22
N ALA A 46 -2.78 9.56 -10.30
CA ALA A 46 -2.19 10.00 -11.55
C ALA A 46 -1.86 8.82 -12.49
N GLU A 47 -1.29 7.74 -11.94
CA GLU A 47 -1.02 6.52 -12.69
C GLU A 47 -2.33 5.84 -13.13
N ALA A 48 -3.34 5.78 -12.26
CA ALA A 48 -4.61 5.17 -12.59
C ALA A 48 -5.31 5.86 -13.76
N THR A 49 -5.40 7.20 -13.72
CA THR A 49 -6.06 8.01 -14.75
C THR A 49 -5.27 8.04 -16.06
N ALA A 50 -3.95 8.27 -15.98
CA ALA A 50 -3.10 8.33 -17.17
C ALA A 50 -3.13 7.02 -17.98
N SER A 51 -3.24 5.88 -17.29
CA SER A 51 -3.26 4.56 -17.92
C SER A 51 -4.57 4.24 -18.67
N VAL A 52 -5.61 5.03 -18.46
CA VAL A 52 -6.90 4.92 -19.18
C VAL A 52 -7.18 6.12 -20.07
N GLY A 53 -6.19 7.01 -20.28
CA GLY A 53 -6.32 8.20 -21.12
C GLY A 53 -7.13 9.34 -20.49
N VAL A 54 -7.32 9.32 -19.17
CA VAL A 54 -7.98 10.39 -18.41
C VAL A 54 -6.90 11.32 -17.84
N ALA A 55 -7.14 12.64 -17.90
CA ALA A 55 -6.25 13.60 -17.26
C ALA A 55 -6.47 13.60 -15.74
N PRO A 56 -5.40 13.57 -14.91
CA PRO A 56 -5.54 13.62 -13.46
C PRO A 56 -6.07 14.99 -13.02
N SER A 57 -6.78 15.00 -11.89
CA SER A 57 -7.33 16.23 -11.35
C SER A 57 -6.24 17.13 -10.74
N GLN A 58 -6.35 18.44 -10.96
CA GLN A 58 -5.45 19.47 -10.44
C GLN A 58 -5.89 20.01 -9.07
N PHE A 59 -7.09 19.66 -8.59
CA PHE A 59 -7.53 20.02 -7.24
C PHE A 59 -6.62 19.41 -6.17
N GLN A 60 -6.56 20.03 -5.00
CA GLN A 60 -5.87 19.43 -3.87
C GLN A 60 -6.61 18.19 -3.37
N LEU A 61 -5.86 17.22 -2.83
CA LEU A 61 -6.48 16.05 -2.20
C LEU A 61 -7.16 16.49 -0.88
N THR A 62 -8.33 15.94 -0.61
CA THR A 62 -8.93 16.00 0.74
C THR A 62 -8.29 14.97 1.67
N ASP A 63 -8.50 15.08 2.98
CA ASP A 63 -8.01 14.08 3.95
C ASP A 63 -8.54 12.68 3.66
N SER A 64 -9.83 12.57 3.28
CA SER A 64 -10.43 11.28 2.93
C SER A 64 -9.82 10.70 1.64
N GLU A 65 -9.50 11.54 0.67
CA GLU A 65 -8.85 11.13 -0.58
C GLU A 65 -7.39 10.71 -0.35
N ARG A 66 -6.65 11.38 0.55
CA ARG A 66 -5.33 10.93 1.01
C ARG A 66 -5.42 9.57 1.70
N GLN A 67 -6.32 9.45 2.68
CA GLN A 67 -6.52 8.21 3.42
C GLN A 67 -6.89 7.03 2.50
N LEU A 68 -7.71 7.25 1.47
CA LEU A 68 -8.02 6.23 0.47
C LEU A 68 -6.75 5.71 -0.22
N ARG A 69 -5.82 6.59 -0.62
CA ARG A 69 -4.58 6.23 -1.30
C ARG A 69 -3.61 5.51 -0.36
N ASP A 70 -3.51 5.96 0.88
CA ASP A 70 -2.68 5.33 1.91
C ASP A 70 -3.13 3.90 2.21
N LEU A 71 -4.44 3.67 2.30
CA LEU A 71 -5.01 2.33 2.51
C LEU A 71 -4.98 1.48 1.23
N ALA A 72 -5.01 2.10 0.05
CA ALA A 72 -4.91 1.39 -1.23
C ALA A 72 -3.51 0.81 -1.46
N TYR A 73 -2.46 1.57 -1.13
CA TYR A 73 -1.07 1.20 -1.42
C TYR A 73 -0.69 -0.23 -0.99
N PRO A 74 -0.87 -0.66 0.27
CA PRO A 74 -0.47 -2.01 0.69
C PRO A 74 -1.30 -3.13 0.04
N LEU A 75 -2.50 -2.84 -0.47
CA LEU A 75 -3.33 -3.80 -1.21
C LEU A 75 -2.95 -3.88 -2.69
N ILE A 76 -2.45 -2.77 -3.25
CA ILE A 76 -1.95 -2.65 -4.63
C ILE A 76 -0.57 -3.28 -4.79
N GLU A 77 0.31 -3.10 -3.80
CA GLU A 77 1.63 -3.71 -3.78
C GLU A 77 1.49 -5.25 -3.86
N PRO A 78 2.37 -5.98 -4.57
CA PRO A 78 2.29 -7.44 -4.56
C PRO A 78 2.46 -8.02 -3.14
N PRO A 79 1.80 -9.13 -2.79
CA PRO A 79 2.08 -9.83 -1.54
C PRO A 79 3.54 -10.26 -1.52
N HIS A 80 4.31 -9.77 -0.56
CA HIS A 80 5.74 -10.05 -0.45
C HIS A 80 5.97 -11.36 0.27
N SER A 81 6.75 -12.26 -0.32
CA SER A 81 7.26 -13.43 0.41
C SER A 81 8.48 -13.11 1.30
N ARG A 82 8.89 -11.84 1.45
CA ARG A 82 10.14 -11.47 2.12
C ARG A 82 9.95 -11.22 3.62
N PRO A 83 10.92 -11.60 4.47
CA PRO A 83 10.85 -11.31 5.90
C PRO A 83 10.89 -9.80 6.15
N ALA A 84 10.06 -9.33 7.09
CA ALA A 84 9.79 -7.91 7.37
C ALA A 84 11.05 -7.04 7.48
N TRP A 85 12.18 -7.56 7.99
CA TRP A 85 13.43 -6.79 8.11
C TRP A 85 14.10 -6.42 6.77
N LYS A 86 13.85 -7.17 5.67
CA LYS A 86 14.25 -6.76 4.31
C LYS A 86 13.32 -5.71 3.71
N ALA A 87 12.10 -5.57 4.22
CA ALA A 87 11.15 -4.52 3.84
C ALA A 87 11.44 -3.18 4.55
N VAL A 88 12.10 -3.21 5.72
CA VAL A 88 12.45 -2.00 6.51
C VAL A 88 13.38 -1.02 5.77
N PHE A 89 14.08 -1.48 4.71
CA PHE A 89 14.97 -0.63 3.90
C PHE A 89 14.71 -0.72 2.38
N GLY A 90 13.62 -1.35 1.93
CA GLY A 90 13.43 -1.76 0.54
C GLY A 90 12.48 -0.86 -0.24
N ASP A 91 13.06 0.07 -1.00
CA ASP A 91 12.56 0.76 -2.20
C ASP A 91 11.04 1.03 -2.31
N TYR A 92 10.62 2.20 -1.87
CA TYR A 92 9.35 2.79 -2.31
C TYR A 92 9.35 2.91 -3.84
N GLN A 93 8.57 2.08 -4.52
CA GLN A 93 8.46 2.10 -5.98
C GLN A 93 6.99 2.21 -6.41
N PRO A 94 6.64 3.20 -7.24
CA PRO A 94 5.35 3.24 -7.89
C PRO A 94 5.08 1.95 -8.68
N SER A 95 3.97 1.29 -8.42
CA SER A 95 3.51 0.14 -9.21
C SER A 95 2.73 0.62 -10.42
N ALA A 96 2.85 -0.08 -11.56
CA ALA A 96 2.05 0.24 -12.74
C ALA A 96 0.60 -0.20 -12.52
N SER A 97 -0.38 0.60 -12.98
CA SER A 97 -1.79 0.21 -12.87
C SER A 97 -2.11 -0.98 -13.79
N PRO A 98 -3.18 -1.75 -13.49
CA PRO A 98 -3.55 -2.93 -14.26
C PRO A 98 -3.82 -2.60 -15.74
N TRP A 99 -4.22 -1.36 -16.04
CA TRP A 99 -4.54 -0.90 -17.38
C TRP A 99 -3.30 -0.50 -18.21
N ARG A 100 -2.16 -0.23 -17.55
CA ARG A 100 -0.88 0.03 -18.23
C ARG A 100 -0.10 -1.26 -18.51
N GLN A 101 -0.26 -2.24 -17.64
CA GLN A 101 0.50 -3.48 -17.71
C GLN A 101 0.20 -4.24 -19.01
N LYS A 102 1.26 -4.53 -19.77
CA LYS A 102 1.17 -5.35 -20.99
C LYS A 102 1.24 -6.84 -20.70
N VAL A 103 1.92 -7.21 -19.61
CA VAL A 103 2.09 -8.60 -19.18
C VAL A 103 0.85 -9.01 -18.41
N VAL A 104 0.30 -10.16 -18.76
CA VAL A 104 -0.82 -10.77 -18.06
C VAL A 104 -0.37 -11.14 -16.64
N PHE A 105 -1.24 -10.87 -15.67
CA PHE A 105 -1.04 -11.29 -14.28
C PHE A 105 -0.69 -12.78 -14.18
N ASP A 106 0.44 -13.09 -13.53
CA ASP A 106 0.89 -14.46 -13.23
C ASP A 106 0.50 -14.85 -11.80
N ARG A 107 -0.61 -15.60 -11.67
CA ARG A 107 -1.09 -16.13 -10.39
C ARG A 107 -0.09 -17.07 -9.69
N THR A 108 0.89 -17.59 -10.42
CA THR A 108 1.83 -18.59 -9.90
C THR A 108 3.06 -17.94 -9.24
N ALA A 109 3.32 -16.67 -9.54
CA ALA A 109 4.56 -15.99 -9.14
C ALA A 109 4.74 -15.95 -7.61
N TYR A 110 3.68 -15.59 -6.87
CA TYR A 110 3.70 -15.57 -5.40
C TYR A 110 3.99 -16.96 -4.83
N GLY A 111 3.26 -17.99 -5.27
CA GLY A 111 3.43 -19.34 -4.74
C GLY A 111 4.80 -19.93 -5.07
N ARG A 112 5.33 -19.69 -6.28
CA ARG A 112 6.71 -20.06 -6.64
C ARG A 112 7.70 -19.37 -5.71
N ALA A 113 7.58 -18.05 -5.51
CA ALA A 113 8.47 -17.32 -4.61
C ALA A 113 8.40 -17.82 -3.16
N LEU A 114 7.21 -18.22 -2.68
CA LEU A 114 7.01 -18.82 -1.35
C LEU A 114 7.66 -20.21 -1.23
N ILE A 115 7.57 -21.02 -2.28
CA ILE A 115 8.09 -22.40 -2.31
C ILE A 115 9.60 -22.43 -2.55
N ASP A 116 10.10 -21.59 -3.45
CA ASP A 116 11.49 -21.57 -3.89
C ASP A 116 12.41 -20.89 -2.86
N GLU A 117 11.85 -20.21 -1.83
CA GLU A 117 12.66 -19.57 -0.80
C GLU A 117 13.52 -20.60 -0.03
N PRO A 118 14.87 -20.49 -0.08
CA PRO A 118 15.77 -21.44 0.57
C PRO A 118 15.62 -21.47 2.09
N HIS A 119 15.83 -22.65 2.69
CA HIS A 119 15.91 -22.87 4.14
C HIS A 119 14.64 -22.59 4.98
N ARG A 120 13.46 -22.57 4.35
CA ARG A 120 12.16 -22.54 5.05
C ARG A 120 11.62 -23.95 5.26
N SER A 121 11.10 -24.25 6.45
CA SER A 121 10.30 -25.47 6.67
C SER A 121 8.93 -25.36 5.99
N HIS A 122 8.27 -26.49 5.72
CA HIS A 122 6.91 -26.48 5.19
C HIS A 122 5.94 -25.74 6.11
N ALA A 123 6.03 -25.95 7.43
CA ALA A 123 5.25 -25.21 8.41
C ALA A 123 5.46 -23.69 8.33
N SER A 124 6.70 -23.23 8.10
CA SER A 124 6.98 -21.79 7.91
C SER A 124 6.32 -21.23 6.65
N ARG A 125 6.19 -22.02 5.58
CA ARG A 125 5.53 -21.57 4.33
C ARG A 125 4.01 -21.48 4.52
N TYR A 126 3.40 -22.43 5.24
CA TYR A 126 1.99 -22.33 5.61
C TYR A 126 1.74 -21.11 6.51
N ALA A 127 2.56 -20.91 7.55
CA ALA A 127 2.42 -19.75 8.43
C ALA A 127 2.48 -18.43 7.66
N GLN A 128 3.42 -18.30 6.73
CA GLN A 128 3.56 -17.12 5.90
C GLN A 128 2.35 -16.89 4.98
N LEU A 129 1.87 -17.93 4.30
CA LEU A 129 0.63 -17.84 3.50
C LEU A 129 -0.55 -17.39 4.38
N THR A 130 -0.69 -17.97 5.57
CA THR A 130 -1.73 -17.60 6.53
C THR A 130 -1.62 -16.15 6.97
N ASP A 131 -0.41 -15.68 7.26
CA ASP A 131 -0.16 -14.31 7.70
C ASP A 131 -0.45 -13.30 6.58
N ASP A 132 -0.03 -13.58 5.34
CA ASP A 132 -0.31 -12.72 4.19
C ASP A 132 -1.83 -12.58 3.93
N VAL A 133 -2.59 -13.69 4.05
CA VAL A 133 -4.06 -13.67 3.91
C VAL A 133 -4.72 -12.89 5.06
N ARG A 134 -4.22 -13.05 6.29
CA ARG A 134 -4.72 -12.28 7.46
C ARG A 134 -4.44 -10.80 7.31
N ASP A 135 -3.26 -10.43 6.83
CA ASP A 135 -2.90 -9.06 6.54
C ASP A 135 -3.87 -8.42 5.55
N ASP A 136 -4.22 -9.12 4.48
CA ASP A 136 -5.21 -8.63 3.51
C ASP A 136 -6.61 -8.51 4.10
N LEU A 137 -7.06 -9.50 4.91
CA LEU A 137 -8.33 -9.44 5.61
C LEU A 137 -8.42 -8.26 6.58
N THR A 138 -7.37 -7.98 7.35
CA THR A 138 -7.36 -6.85 8.29
C THR A 138 -7.37 -5.49 7.60
N ARG A 139 -6.83 -5.40 6.38
CA ARG A 139 -6.83 -4.17 5.56
C ARG A 139 -8.14 -3.96 4.79
N PHE A 140 -8.93 -5.02 4.60
CA PHE A 140 -10.16 -5.00 3.81
C PHE A 140 -11.16 -3.96 4.32
N GLU A 141 -11.57 -4.06 5.59
CA GLU A 141 -12.59 -3.18 6.15
C GLU A 141 -12.16 -1.70 6.19
N PRO A 142 -10.96 -1.33 6.70
CA PRO A 142 -10.53 0.07 6.71
C PRO A 142 -10.51 0.69 5.32
N PHE A 143 -10.00 -0.04 4.31
CA PHE A 143 -9.95 0.44 2.93
C PHE A 143 -11.35 0.71 2.39
N PHE A 144 -12.25 -0.27 2.48
CA PHE A 144 -13.59 -0.12 1.93
C PHE A 144 -14.44 0.91 2.68
N ALA A 145 -14.27 1.06 3.99
CA ALA A 145 -14.91 2.13 4.75
C ALA A 145 -14.47 3.52 4.26
N SER A 146 -13.18 3.70 3.94
CA SER A 146 -12.65 4.92 3.33
C SER A 146 -13.21 5.14 1.91
N ALA A 147 -13.25 4.08 1.10
CA ALA A 147 -13.79 4.11 -0.25
C ALA A 147 -15.27 4.53 -0.29
N ILE A 148 -16.11 3.98 0.61
CA ILE A 148 -17.52 4.38 0.75
C ILE A 148 -17.59 5.90 1.00
N ARG A 149 -16.81 6.41 1.96
CA ARG A 149 -16.81 7.83 2.31
C ARG A 149 -16.43 8.71 1.13
N VAL A 150 -15.37 8.38 0.41
CA VAL A 150 -14.92 9.14 -0.76
C VAL A 150 -15.98 9.11 -1.87
N ILE A 151 -16.58 7.96 -2.15
CA ILE A 151 -17.64 7.84 -3.16
C ILE A 151 -18.88 8.64 -2.79
N ASP A 152 -19.27 8.66 -1.51
CA ASP A 152 -20.39 9.48 -1.06
C ASP A 152 -20.09 10.98 -1.16
N LEU A 153 -18.85 11.39 -0.91
CA LEU A 153 -18.40 12.76 -1.17
C LEU A 153 -18.41 13.08 -2.67
N ASP A 154 -18.00 12.16 -3.52
CA ASP A 154 -18.05 12.29 -4.99
C ASP A 154 -19.50 12.42 -5.49
N ARG A 155 -20.44 11.65 -4.93
CA ARG A 155 -21.88 11.78 -5.22
C ARG A 155 -22.42 13.14 -4.82
N LYS A 156 -22.03 13.65 -3.64
CA LYS A 156 -22.40 15.00 -3.19
C LYS A 156 -21.81 16.06 -4.12
N ARG A 157 -20.55 15.90 -4.54
CA ARG A 157 -19.88 16.80 -5.49
C ARG A 157 -20.64 16.86 -6.82
N ASP A 158 -21.01 15.71 -7.39
CA ASP A 158 -21.81 15.64 -8.62
C ASP A 158 -23.17 16.33 -8.50
N ALA A 159 -23.87 16.09 -7.39
CA ALA A 159 -25.16 16.71 -7.12
C ALA A 159 -25.02 18.24 -6.96
N SER A 160 -24.03 18.71 -6.19
CA SER A 160 -23.79 20.13 -5.93
C SER A 160 -23.45 20.91 -7.20
N MET A 161 -22.70 20.32 -8.14
CA MET A 161 -22.33 20.97 -9.40
C MET A 161 -23.56 21.44 -10.22
N LYS A 162 -24.71 20.79 -10.09
CA LYS A 162 -25.95 21.15 -10.81
C LYS A 162 -26.56 22.46 -10.34
N TYR A 163 -26.22 22.90 -9.13
CA TYR A 163 -26.77 24.11 -8.50
C TYR A 163 -25.79 25.28 -8.49
N MET A 164 -24.56 25.09 -9.01
CA MET A 164 -23.54 26.13 -9.08
C MET A 164 -23.80 27.04 -10.29
N THR A 165 -24.01 28.34 -10.04
CA THR A 165 -24.32 29.33 -11.08
C THR A 165 -23.09 29.78 -11.86
N GLU A 166 -21.91 29.76 -11.24
CA GLU A 166 -20.65 30.27 -11.81
C GLU A 166 -19.60 29.16 -12.00
N LEU A 167 -20.02 27.93 -12.30
CA LEU A 167 -19.08 26.81 -12.50
C LEU A 167 -18.44 26.88 -13.89
N SER A 168 -17.13 27.14 -13.96
CA SER A 168 -16.42 27.14 -15.23
C SER A 168 -16.31 25.73 -15.84
N PRO A 169 -16.18 25.60 -17.18
CA PRO A 169 -15.96 24.31 -17.83
C PRO A 169 -14.71 23.58 -17.32
N ARG A 170 -13.65 24.34 -16.97
CA ARG A 170 -12.40 23.80 -16.45
C ARG A 170 -12.59 23.19 -15.06
N GLU A 171 -13.23 23.92 -14.14
CA GLU A 171 -13.50 23.42 -12.79
C GLU A 171 -14.41 22.20 -12.82
N LYS A 172 -15.43 22.21 -13.70
CA LYS A 172 -16.30 21.06 -13.91
C LYS A 172 -15.52 19.83 -14.39
N ALA A 173 -14.65 20.00 -15.40
CA ALA A 173 -13.82 18.92 -15.91
C ALA A 173 -12.88 18.37 -14.83
N ASP A 174 -12.30 19.25 -14.01
CA ASP A 174 -11.40 18.88 -12.92
C ASP A 174 -12.12 18.11 -11.79
N ALA A 175 -13.32 18.56 -11.42
CA ALA A 175 -14.19 17.86 -10.46
C ALA A 175 -14.56 16.45 -10.94
N VAL A 176 -14.94 16.34 -12.22
CA VAL A 176 -15.26 15.04 -12.85
C VAL A 176 -14.01 14.14 -12.89
N ALA A 177 -12.85 14.69 -13.24
CA ALA A 177 -11.59 13.95 -13.25
C ALA A 177 -11.26 13.37 -11.86
N ARG A 178 -11.46 14.14 -10.77
CA ARG A 178 -11.24 13.64 -9.40
C ARG A 178 -12.17 12.47 -9.06
N MET A 179 -13.45 12.54 -9.43
CA MET A 179 -14.39 11.45 -9.20
C MET A 179 -14.00 10.18 -9.98
N GLN A 180 -13.52 10.33 -11.21
CA GLN A 180 -13.01 9.22 -12.03
C GLN A 180 -11.74 8.62 -11.42
N GLU A 181 -10.82 9.46 -10.96
CA GLU A 181 -9.59 9.06 -10.27
C GLU A 181 -9.87 8.22 -9.03
N ASN A 182 -10.79 8.66 -8.17
CA ASN A 182 -11.19 7.93 -6.97
C ASN A 182 -11.83 6.57 -7.32
N SER A 183 -12.71 6.53 -8.32
CA SER A 183 -13.34 5.27 -8.79
C SER A 183 -12.30 4.27 -9.32
N LEU A 184 -11.31 4.75 -10.08
CA LEU A 184 -10.23 3.92 -10.60
C LEU A 184 -9.37 3.34 -9.48
N ILE A 185 -9.00 4.12 -8.46
CA ILE A 185 -8.23 3.60 -7.32
C ILE A 185 -8.98 2.45 -6.63
N VAL A 186 -10.29 2.58 -6.41
CA VAL A 186 -11.12 1.52 -5.83
C VAL A 186 -11.12 0.28 -6.73
N GLN A 187 -11.29 0.46 -8.03
CA GLN A 187 -11.27 -0.63 -8.99
C GLN A 187 -9.90 -1.34 -9.03
N TRP A 188 -8.80 -0.62 -8.94
CA TRP A 188 -7.46 -1.20 -8.88
C TRP A 188 -7.31 -2.11 -7.66
N VAL A 189 -7.73 -1.67 -6.48
CA VAL A 189 -7.68 -2.51 -5.27
C VAL A 189 -8.53 -3.77 -5.42
N GLN A 190 -9.75 -3.65 -5.97
CA GLN A 190 -10.62 -4.82 -6.23
C GLN A 190 -9.93 -5.84 -7.14
N ILE A 191 -9.32 -5.37 -8.22
CA ILE A 191 -8.51 -6.19 -9.13
C ILE A 191 -7.38 -6.91 -8.37
N CYS A 192 -6.62 -6.20 -7.54
CA CYS A 192 -5.49 -6.76 -6.82
C CYS A 192 -5.95 -7.81 -5.78
N LEU A 193 -7.09 -7.61 -5.12
CA LEU A 193 -7.67 -8.58 -4.21
C LEU A 193 -8.08 -9.87 -4.92
N GLU A 194 -8.71 -9.78 -6.10
CA GLU A 194 -9.04 -10.95 -6.92
C GLU A 194 -7.78 -11.73 -7.33
N GLN A 195 -6.73 -11.01 -7.74
CA GLN A 195 -5.42 -11.56 -8.08
C GLN A 195 -4.75 -12.25 -6.89
N ARG A 196 -4.80 -11.64 -5.70
CA ARG A 196 -4.27 -12.21 -4.45
C ARG A 196 -4.97 -13.50 -4.09
N VAL A 197 -6.31 -13.54 -4.11
CA VAL A 197 -7.09 -14.78 -3.88
C VAL A 197 -6.67 -15.89 -4.85
N SER A 198 -6.50 -15.58 -6.14
CA SER A 198 -6.02 -16.54 -7.14
C SER A 198 -4.63 -17.08 -6.80
N SER A 199 -3.72 -16.20 -6.37
CA SER A 199 -2.35 -16.53 -5.99
C SER A 199 -2.27 -17.40 -4.73
N TYR A 200 -3.08 -17.09 -3.72
CA TYR A 200 -3.11 -17.82 -2.46
C TYR A 200 -3.67 -19.23 -2.64
N ARG A 201 -4.76 -19.38 -3.40
CA ARG A 201 -5.27 -20.71 -3.80
C ARG A 201 -4.20 -21.50 -4.53
N TRP A 202 -3.50 -20.83 -5.46
CA TRP A 202 -2.44 -21.48 -6.19
C TRP A 202 -1.33 -21.96 -5.22
N ALA A 203 -0.85 -21.10 -4.33
CA ALA A 203 0.18 -21.45 -3.36
C ALA A 203 -0.24 -22.61 -2.45
N LEU A 204 -1.46 -22.57 -1.91
CA LEU A 204 -1.98 -23.59 -1.00
C LEU A 204 -1.99 -24.98 -1.64
N GLU A 205 -2.53 -25.11 -2.87
CA GLU A 205 -2.56 -26.38 -3.59
C GLU A 205 -1.16 -26.98 -3.76
N ARG A 206 -0.15 -26.14 -4.04
CA ARG A 206 1.24 -26.58 -4.18
C ARG A 206 1.86 -26.98 -2.84
N LEU A 207 1.55 -26.26 -1.76
CA LEU A 207 2.03 -26.61 -0.43
C LEU A 207 1.46 -27.96 0.02
N VAL A 208 0.15 -28.19 -0.19
CA VAL A 208 -0.52 -29.45 0.13
C VAL A 208 0.05 -30.60 -0.71
N LEU A 209 0.33 -30.37 -2.00
CA LEU A 209 0.94 -31.37 -2.87
C LEU A 209 2.34 -31.80 -2.38
N GLN A 210 3.16 -30.86 -1.92
CA GLN A 210 4.53 -31.13 -1.48
C GLN A 210 4.60 -31.71 -0.05
N ALA A 211 3.79 -31.19 0.86
CA ALA A 211 3.74 -31.59 2.25
C ALA A 211 2.33 -31.33 2.83
N PRO A 212 1.48 -32.35 2.86
CA PRO A 212 0.18 -32.27 3.52
C PRO A 212 0.36 -31.96 5.02
N ASP A 213 -0.34 -30.95 5.51
CA ASP A 213 -0.30 -30.52 6.90
C ASP A 213 -1.68 -30.01 7.34
N GLY A 214 -2.02 -30.15 8.63
CA GLY A 214 -3.28 -29.63 9.18
C GLY A 214 -3.43 -28.11 9.08
N MET A 215 -2.30 -27.37 8.98
CA MET A 215 -2.30 -25.92 8.74
C MET A 215 -3.01 -25.54 7.42
N ALA A 216 -3.10 -26.46 6.46
CA ALA A 216 -3.79 -26.21 5.19
C ALA A 216 -5.26 -25.85 5.37
N ALA A 217 -5.95 -26.44 6.37
CA ALA A 217 -7.36 -26.18 6.62
C ALA A 217 -7.62 -24.73 7.08
N GLU A 218 -6.74 -24.18 7.93
CA GLU A 218 -6.86 -22.78 8.37
C GLU A 218 -6.54 -21.81 7.22
N ALA A 219 -5.51 -22.10 6.42
CA ALA A 219 -5.20 -21.31 5.24
C ALA A 219 -6.37 -21.30 4.23
N ASP A 220 -6.97 -22.47 3.95
CA ASP A 220 -8.11 -22.59 3.05
C ASP A 220 -9.34 -21.79 3.55
N ARG A 221 -9.62 -21.87 4.86
CA ARG A 221 -10.72 -21.13 5.49
C ARG A 221 -10.54 -19.62 5.32
N LEU A 222 -9.35 -19.09 5.61
CA LEU A 222 -9.03 -17.67 5.49
C LEU A 222 -9.06 -17.19 4.02
N ILE A 223 -8.54 -18.00 3.09
CA ILE A 223 -8.58 -17.69 1.66
C ILE A 223 -10.03 -17.65 1.17
N SER A 224 -10.87 -18.57 1.63
CA SER A 224 -12.29 -18.61 1.31
C SER A 224 -13.04 -17.40 1.88
N GLU A 225 -12.70 -16.96 3.09
CA GLU A 225 -13.22 -15.74 3.69
C GLU A 225 -12.86 -14.50 2.87
N LEU A 226 -11.58 -14.34 2.51
CA LEU A 226 -11.11 -13.23 1.67
C LEU A 226 -11.78 -13.25 0.28
N ALA A 227 -11.94 -14.44 -0.30
CA ALA A 227 -12.63 -14.62 -1.58
C ALA A 227 -14.11 -14.20 -1.49
N ALA A 228 -14.79 -14.55 -0.40
CA ALA A 228 -16.19 -14.18 -0.19
C ALA A 228 -16.38 -12.67 -0.02
N GLN A 229 -15.49 -12.01 0.72
CA GLN A 229 -15.48 -10.56 0.87
C GLN A 229 -15.16 -9.86 -0.47
N THR A 230 -14.15 -10.35 -1.20
CA THR A 230 -13.74 -9.79 -2.50
C THR A 230 -14.83 -9.92 -3.56
N ALA A 231 -15.58 -11.03 -3.57
CA ALA A 231 -16.71 -11.23 -4.48
C ALA A 231 -17.93 -10.35 -4.15
N ASN A 232 -18.03 -9.86 -2.91
CA ASN A 232 -19.13 -9.02 -2.43
C ASN A 232 -18.60 -7.74 -1.76
N PRO A 233 -17.86 -6.89 -2.50
CA PRO A 233 -17.29 -5.70 -1.90
C PRO A 233 -18.43 -4.77 -1.44
N PRO A 234 -18.33 -4.14 -0.26
CA PRO A 234 -19.39 -3.28 0.29
C PRO A 234 -19.58 -1.98 -0.53
N VAL A 235 -18.72 -1.76 -1.53
CA VAL A 235 -18.77 -0.65 -2.46
C VAL A 235 -19.15 -1.16 -3.86
N ALA A 236 -20.39 -0.88 -4.26
CA ALA A 236 -20.81 -0.98 -5.66
C ALA A 236 -20.47 0.33 -6.39
N ALA A 237 -19.18 0.63 -6.56
CA ALA A 237 -18.75 1.66 -7.49
C ALA A 237 -19.12 1.20 -8.91
N ARG A 238 -19.72 2.07 -9.73
CA ARG A 238 -19.83 1.76 -11.16
C ARG A 238 -18.39 1.67 -11.70
N PRO A 239 -17.93 0.50 -12.16
CA PRO A 239 -16.57 0.36 -12.64
C PRO A 239 -16.36 1.34 -13.80
N TYR A 240 -15.33 2.19 -13.68
CA TYR A 240 -14.99 3.11 -14.76
C TYR A 240 -14.54 2.32 -16.01
N ILE A 241 -13.74 1.27 -15.80
CA ILE A 241 -13.37 0.32 -16.85
C ILE A 241 -14.20 -0.96 -16.70
N GLN A 242 -15.05 -1.26 -17.67
CA GLN A 242 -15.89 -2.47 -17.66
C GLN A 242 -15.20 -3.71 -18.26
N ARG A 243 -13.94 -3.59 -18.70
CA ARG A 243 -13.24 -4.67 -19.38
C ARG A 243 -12.72 -5.69 -18.35
N PRO A 244 -13.06 -6.98 -18.48
CA PRO A 244 -12.53 -7.99 -17.58
C PRO A 244 -11.02 -8.11 -17.77
N LEU A 245 -10.29 -8.22 -16.66
CA LEU A 245 -8.87 -8.58 -16.72
C LEU A 245 -8.77 -10.01 -17.23
N THR A 246 -7.95 -10.19 -18.27
CA THR A 246 -7.67 -11.53 -18.78
C THR A 246 -6.63 -12.16 -17.86
N THR A 247 -6.98 -13.22 -17.15
CA THR A 247 -6.03 -14.09 -16.44
C THR A 247 -5.72 -15.28 -17.34
N ARG A 248 -4.44 -15.60 -17.54
CA ARG A 248 -4.06 -16.89 -18.13
C ARG A 248 -3.85 -17.89 -16.99
N GLY A 249 -4.50 -19.05 -17.12
CA GLY A 249 -4.46 -20.15 -16.15
C GLY A 249 -3.09 -20.77 -16.00
#